data_AF-A0A8H7DF93-F1
#
_entry.id   AF-A0A8H7DF93-F1
#
_cell.length_a   1.000
_cell.length_b   1.000
_cell.length_c   1.000
_cell.angle_alpha   90.00
_cell.angle_beta   90.00
_cell.angle_gamma   90.00
#
_symmetry.space_group_name_H-M   'P 1'
#
loop_
_entity.id
_entity.type
_entity.pdbx_description
1 polymer ?
#
loop_
_entity_poly.entity_id
_entity_poly.type
_entity_poly.pdbx_seq_one_letter_code
_entity_poly.pdbx_strand_id
1 'polypeptide(L)'
;MGRELASMTEQLNAAKDKGKLSQFFNSTDNSTILQNHNIALDQMIADSSFLAVHEIAKSIRDLENSKIRPEITGGTGSTGDNGHVGGEGGEGEGPRIDMDPGERPQIGNVSGGTGGTGGAGVQVGGKGGTGKGPVINLRRMRALMSLKRQSQVDPIL
;
A
#
# COMPACT_ATOMS: atom_id res chain seq x y z
N MET A 1 12.96 29.28 8.25
CA MET A 1 14.13 29.15 9.13
C MET A 1 15.25 30.14 8.79
N GLY A 2 15.64 30.28 7.51
CA GLY A 2 16.78 31.12 7.12
C GLY A 2 16.73 32.60 7.53
N ARG A 3 15.56 33.25 7.54
CA ARG A 3 15.42 34.65 8.00
C ARG A 3 15.70 34.81 9.50
N GLU A 4 15.26 33.86 10.32
CA GLU A 4 15.42 33.90 11.77
C GLU A 4 16.90 33.71 12.17
N LEU A 5 17.55 32.72 11.54
CA LEU A 5 18.98 32.48 11.70
C LEU A 5 19.83 33.67 11.21
N ALA A 6 19.44 34.30 10.10
CA ALA A 6 20.10 35.50 9.59
C ALA A 6 19.96 36.67 10.58
N SER A 7 18.78 36.88 11.14
CA SER A 7 18.51 37.92 12.15
C SER A 7 19.37 37.73 13.41
N MET A 8 19.42 36.51 13.97
CA MET A 8 20.31 36.19 15.08
C MET A 8 21.78 36.45 14.74
N THR A 9 22.20 36.02 13.54
CA THR A 9 23.58 36.19 13.07
C THR A 9 23.95 37.66 12.94
N GLU A 10 23.05 38.49 12.41
CA GLU A 10 23.25 39.93 12.26
C GLU A 10 23.42 40.61 13.63
N GLN A 11 22.60 40.26 14.62
CA GLN A 11 22.71 40.81 15.98
C GLN A 11 24.01 40.40 16.67
N LEU A 12 24.42 39.13 16.53
CA LEU A 12 25.68 38.63 17.08
C LEU A 12 26.88 39.32 16.42
N ASN A 13 26.86 39.50 15.11
CA ASN A 13 27.90 40.21 14.38
C ASN A 13 27.95 41.69 14.80
N ALA A 14 26.81 42.36 14.92
CA ALA A 14 26.76 43.74 15.39
C ALA A 14 27.31 43.91 16.82
N ALA A 15 27.07 42.94 17.71
CA ALA A 15 27.64 42.92 19.05
C ALA A 15 29.15 42.65 19.04
N LYS A 16 29.60 41.73 18.17
CA LYS A 16 31.01 41.42 17.94
C LYS A 16 31.79 42.62 17.42
N ASP A 17 31.30 43.26 16.37
CA ASP A 17 31.97 44.39 15.71
C ASP A 17 32.10 45.61 16.62
N LYS A 18 31.17 45.76 17.58
CA LYS A 18 31.22 46.81 18.61
C LYS A 18 32.10 46.45 19.81
N GLY A 19 32.69 45.24 19.86
CA GLY A 19 33.45 44.75 21.02
C GLY A 19 32.58 44.52 22.26
N LYS A 20 31.27 44.37 22.07
CA LYS A 20 30.26 44.37 23.14
C LYS A 20 29.64 43.00 23.40
N LEU A 21 30.24 41.90 22.93
CA LEU A 21 29.70 40.55 23.13
C LEU A 21 29.40 40.23 24.60
N SER A 22 30.30 40.59 25.52
CA SER A 22 30.06 40.39 26.96
C SER A 22 28.85 41.19 27.47
N GLN A 23 28.70 42.46 27.06
CA GLN A 23 27.52 43.27 27.39
C GLN A 23 26.26 42.76 26.69
N PHE A 24 26.39 42.15 25.51
CA PHE A 24 25.30 41.57 24.77
C PHE A 24 24.71 40.39 25.54
N PHE A 25 25.54 39.44 25.99
CA PHE A 25 25.04 38.28 26.75
C PHE A 25 24.65 38.62 28.20
N ASN A 26 25.23 39.66 28.80
CA ASN A 26 24.91 40.08 30.17
C ASN A 26 23.73 41.09 30.25
N SER A 27 23.14 41.46 29.12
CA SER A 27 21.96 42.33 29.06
C SER A 27 20.68 41.50 29.12
N THR A 28 19.77 41.85 30.04
CA THR A 28 18.44 41.23 30.16
C THR A 28 17.64 41.34 28.86
N ASP A 29 17.74 42.47 28.17
CA ASP A 29 17.02 42.72 26.91
C ASP A 29 17.52 41.78 25.80
N ASN A 30 18.84 41.62 25.68
CA ASN A 30 19.44 40.77 24.64
C ASN A 30 19.27 39.28 24.95
N SER A 31 19.29 38.89 26.22
CA SER A 31 18.91 37.53 26.64
C SER A 31 17.46 37.21 26.24
N THR A 32 16.54 38.18 26.40
CA THR A 32 15.13 38.03 25.99
C THR A 32 15.00 37.90 24.47
N ILE A 33 15.76 38.67 23.71
CA ILE A 33 15.77 38.60 22.24
C ILE A 33 16.24 37.23 21.75
N LEU A 34 17.32 36.68 22.32
CA LEU A 34 17.80 35.33 21.99
C LEU A 34 16.80 34.24 22.37
N GLN A 35 16.11 34.38 23.51
CA GLN A 35 15.04 33.47 23.90
C GLN A 35 13.87 33.51 22.89
N ASN A 36 13.47 34.69 22.43
CA ASN A 36 12.42 34.83 21.41
C ASN A 36 12.82 34.18 20.09
N HIS A 37 14.06 34.35 19.66
CA HIS A 37 14.58 33.68 18.46
C HIS A 37 14.57 32.15 18.60
N ASN A 38 14.95 31.61 19.77
CA ASN A 38 14.90 30.17 20.02
C ASN A 38 13.46 29.64 19.99
N ILE A 39 12.51 30.34 20.62
CA ILE A 39 11.08 29.97 20.58
C ILE A 39 10.58 29.95 19.13
N ALA A 40 10.93 30.96 18.32
CA ALA A 40 10.56 31.02 16.92
C ALA A 40 11.15 29.84 16.12
N LEU A 41 12.43 29.50 16.34
CA LEU A 41 13.08 28.37 15.68
C LEU A 41 12.43 27.04 16.07
N ASP A 42 12.15 26.82 17.36
CA ASP A 42 11.47 25.61 17.84
C ASP A 42 10.10 25.44 17.20
N GLN A 43 9.32 26.53 17.11
CA GLN A 43 8.03 26.50 16.43
C GLN A 43 8.18 26.17 14.94
N MET A 44 9.15 26.77 14.24
CA MET A 44 9.42 26.46 12.83
C MET A 44 9.84 25.00 12.61
N ILE A 45 10.60 24.42 13.54
CA ILE A 45 10.99 23.00 13.48
C ILE A 45 9.76 22.11 13.66
N ALA A 46 8.90 22.43 14.63
CA ALA A 46 7.66 21.71 14.89
C ALA A 46 6.74 21.74 13.66
N ASP A 47 6.50 22.92 13.09
CA ASP A 47 5.65 23.11 11.91
C ASP A 47 6.20 22.36 10.69
N SER A 48 7.52 22.47 10.45
CA SER A 48 8.17 21.77 9.33
C SER A 48 8.10 20.25 9.47
N SER A 49 8.28 19.75 10.70
CA SER A 49 8.22 18.30 10.98
C SER A 49 6.79 17.79 10.81
N PHE A 50 5.80 18.54 11.29
CA PHE A 50 4.40 18.21 11.11
C PHE A 50 4.00 18.15 9.63
N LEU A 51 4.38 19.16 8.84
CA LEU A 51 4.11 19.19 7.40
C LEU A 51 4.75 18.00 6.67
N ALA A 52 6.02 17.68 6.97
CA ALA A 52 6.71 16.55 6.36
C ALA A 52 6.03 15.21 6.68
N VAL A 53 5.69 14.98 7.95
CA VAL A 53 4.97 13.76 8.37
C VAL A 53 3.60 13.68 7.69
N HIS A 54 2.89 14.80 7.60
CA HIS A 54 1.59 14.88 6.96
C HIS A 54 1.66 14.57 5.45
N GLU A 55 2.64 15.11 4.74
CA GLU A 55 2.86 14.84 3.31
C GLU A 55 3.25 13.38 3.04
N ILE A 56 4.09 12.80 3.89
CA ILE A 56 4.43 11.38 3.82
C ILE A 56 3.18 10.52 4.04
N ALA A 57 2.38 10.82 5.07
CA ALA A 57 1.15 10.08 5.36
C ALA A 57 0.14 10.19 4.21
N LYS A 58 0.02 11.37 3.58
CA LYS A 58 -0.81 11.56 2.39
C LYS A 58 -0.31 10.71 1.22
N SER A 59 0.99 10.74 0.95
CA SER A 59 1.60 9.96 -0.14
C SER A 59 1.42 8.45 0.03
N ILE A 60 1.51 7.95 1.27
CA ILE A 60 1.23 6.54 1.59
C ILE A 60 -0.23 6.19 1.27
N ARG A 61 -1.19 7.02 1.68
CA ARG A 61 -2.61 6.79 1.37
C ARG A 61 -2.88 6.81 -0.13
N ASP A 62 -2.28 7.76 -0.85
CA ASP A 62 -2.42 7.85 -2.30
C ASP A 62 -1.84 6.60 -2.99
N LEU A 63 -0.70 6.10 -2.51
CA LEU A 63 -0.12 4.84 -2.98
C LEU A 63 -1.02 3.63 -2.69
N GLU A 64 -1.60 3.53 -1.49
CA GLU A 64 -2.54 2.48 -1.12
C GLU A 64 -3.80 2.50 -2.00
N ASN A 65 -4.30 3.69 -2.33
CA ASN A 65 -5.46 3.87 -3.21
C ASN A 65 -5.12 3.63 -4.69
N SER A 66 -3.87 3.88 -5.10
CA SER A 66 -3.40 3.73 -6.49
C SER A 66 -3.07 2.30 -6.89
N LYS A 67 -3.14 1.33 -5.97
CA LYS A 67 -2.94 -0.09 -6.30
C LYS A 67 -4.02 -0.53 -7.28
N ILE A 68 -3.68 -0.49 -8.58
CA ILE A 68 -4.44 -1.10 -9.66
C ILE A 68 -4.66 -2.54 -9.26
N ARG A 69 -5.91 -2.86 -8.94
CA ARG A 69 -6.28 -4.20 -8.52
C ARG A 69 -6.36 -5.05 -9.77
N PRO A 70 -5.50 -6.07 -9.94
CA PRO A 70 -5.56 -6.91 -11.12
C PRO A 70 -6.93 -7.59 -11.17
N GLU A 71 -7.57 -7.54 -12.34
CA GLU A 71 -8.73 -8.37 -12.62
C GLU A 71 -8.25 -9.77 -13.00
N ILE A 72 -8.88 -10.79 -12.44
CA ILE A 72 -8.56 -12.18 -12.74
C ILE A 72 -9.78 -12.79 -13.44
N THR A 73 -9.59 -13.16 -14.70
CA THR A 73 -10.59 -13.78 -15.58
C THR A 73 -10.26 -15.26 -15.78
N GLY A 74 -11.29 -16.11 -15.80
CA GLY A 74 -11.14 -17.51 -16.20
C GLY A 74 -10.90 -17.66 -17.70
N GLY A 75 -10.51 -18.87 -18.10
CA GLY A 75 -10.33 -19.24 -19.50
C GLY A 75 -11.64 -19.30 -20.27
N THR A 76 -11.53 -19.14 -21.59
CA THR A 76 -12.62 -19.33 -22.56
C THR A 76 -12.63 -20.79 -23.02
N GLY A 77 -13.80 -21.42 -23.02
CA GLY A 77 -14.01 -22.74 -23.61
C GLY A 77 -13.87 -22.73 -25.13
N SER A 78 -13.52 -23.88 -25.72
CA SER A 78 -13.31 -24.02 -27.16
C SER A 78 -14.60 -23.92 -27.97
N THR A 79 -14.52 -23.48 -29.21
CA THR A 79 -15.65 -23.54 -30.14
C THR A 79 -15.85 -24.97 -30.65
N GLY A 80 -17.11 -25.42 -30.74
CA GLY A 80 -17.48 -26.70 -31.32
C GLY A 80 -17.32 -26.72 -32.85
N ASP A 81 -17.07 -27.91 -33.42
CA ASP A 81 -16.85 -28.08 -34.85
C ASP A 81 -18.11 -27.89 -35.70
N ASN A 82 -17.92 -27.46 -36.95
CA ASN A 82 -19.02 -27.32 -37.90
C ASN A 82 -19.31 -28.65 -38.61
N GLY A 83 -20.59 -28.93 -38.87
CA GLY A 83 -20.96 -30.19 -39.51
C GLY A 83 -22.40 -30.25 -40.01
N HIS A 84 -22.85 -31.46 -40.35
CA HIS A 84 -24.26 -31.69 -40.67
C HIS A 84 -25.15 -31.45 -39.44
N VAL A 85 -24.68 -31.91 -38.28
CA VAL A 85 -25.09 -31.47 -36.94
C VAL A 85 -23.87 -30.79 -36.30
N GLY A 86 -24.05 -29.59 -35.75
CA GLY A 86 -22.96 -28.83 -35.15
C GLY A 86 -22.44 -29.44 -33.83
N GLY A 87 -21.14 -29.35 -33.58
CA GLY A 87 -20.47 -29.84 -32.38
C GLY A 87 -20.72 -28.96 -31.14
N GLU A 88 -20.62 -29.54 -29.96
CA GLU A 88 -20.80 -28.80 -28.69
C GLU A 88 -19.57 -27.95 -28.35
N GLY A 89 -19.80 -26.77 -27.77
CA GLY A 89 -18.74 -25.90 -27.26
C GLY A 89 -18.09 -26.46 -25.98
N GLY A 90 -16.79 -26.21 -25.80
CA GLY A 90 -16.01 -26.66 -24.65
C GLY A 90 -16.26 -25.84 -23.38
N GLU A 91 -15.80 -26.37 -22.25
CA GLU A 91 -15.93 -25.70 -20.96
C GLU A 91 -14.85 -24.62 -20.75
N GLY A 92 -15.24 -23.47 -20.21
CA GLY A 92 -14.31 -22.43 -19.75
C GLY A 92 -13.92 -22.65 -18.30
N GLU A 93 -12.63 -22.80 -18.01
CA GLU A 93 -12.16 -22.99 -16.63
C GLU A 93 -12.13 -21.67 -15.85
N GLY A 94 -12.67 -21.68 -14.62
CA GLY A 94 -12.53 -20.57 -13.70
C GLY A 94 -11.10 -20.48 -13.14
N PRO A 95 -10.64 -19.28 -12.74
CA PRO A 95 -9.30 -19.11 -12.21
C PRO A 95 -9.17 -19.82 -10.85
N ARG A 96 -7.99 -20.39 -10.60
CA ARG A 96 -7.63 -20.96 -9.30
C ARG A 96 -6.79 -19.96 -8.52
N ILE A 97 -7.26 -19.60 -7.34
CA ILE A 97 -6.59 -18.63 -6.47
C ILE A 97 -6.25 -19.34 -5.16
N ASP A 98 -4.96 -19.61 -4.98
CA ASP A 98 -4.41 -20.08 -3.71
C ASP A 98 -4.00 -18.86 -2.87
N MET A 99 -4.56 -18.72 -1.67
CA MET A 99 -4.30 -17.59 -0.78
C MET A 99 -3.76 -18.06 0.57
N ASP A 100 -2.79 -17.32 1.10
CA ASP A 100 -2.31 -17.50 2.46
C ASP A 100 -3.20 -16.77 3.49
N PRO A 101 -3.42 -17.32 4.70
CA PRO A 101 -4.26 -16.69 5.72
C PRO A 101 -3.53 -15.47 6.30
N GLY A 102 -3.78 -14.30 5.72
CA GLY A 102 -3.13 -13.04 6.10
C GLY A 102 -2.89 -12.15 4.89
N GLU A 103 -2.69 -12.76 3.73
CA GLU A 103 -2.70 -12.08 2.45
C GLU A 103 -4.17 -11.98 1.99
N ARG A 104 -4.84 -10.86 2.30
CA ARG A 104 -6.02 -10.50 1.51
C ARG A 104 -5.47 -10.00 0.19
N PRO A 105 -5.64 -10.72 -0.93
CA PRO A 105 -5.22 -10.18 -2.20
C PRO A 105 -6.03 -8.91 -2.42
N GLN A 106 -5.37 -7.80 -2.77
CA GLN A 106 -6.06 -6.64 -3.29
C GLN A 106 -6.46 -6.91 -4.75
N ILE A 107 -7.17 -8.02 -4.97
CA ILE A 107 -7.78 -8.35 -6.26
C ILE A 107 -9.01 -7.47 -6.41
N GLY A 108 -9.26 -7.03 -7.63
CA GLY A 108 -10.42 -6.22 -7.97
C GLY A 108 -11.58 -7.17 -8.17
N ASN A 109 -11.89 -7.45 -9.42
CA ASN A 109 -12.91 -8.42 -9.82
C ASN A 109 -12.27 -9.78 -10.12
N VAL A 110 -12.90 -10.84 -9.61
CA VAL A 110 -12.64 -12.23 -10.04
C VAL A 110 -13.86 -12.71 -10.81
N SER A 111 -13.67 -13.09 -12.06
CA SER A 111 -14.74 -13.64 -12.91
C SER A 111 -14.44 -15.09 -13.26
N GLY A 112 -15.51 -15.88 -13.43
CA GLY A 112 -15.40 -17.27 -13.87
C GLY A 112 -14.91 -17.38 -15.31
N GLY A 113 -14.66 -18.61 -15.74
CA GLY A 113 -14.45 -18.93 -17.15
C GLY A 113 -15.75 -18.77 -17.93
N THR A 114 -15.61 -18.56 -19.24
CA THR A 114 -16.75 -18.43 -20.16
C THR A 114 -16.84 -19.68 -21.02
N GLY A 115 -18.05 -20.23 -21.17
CA GLY A 115 -18.27 -21.40 -22.02
C GLY A 115 -18.00 -21.11 -23.49
N GLY A 116 -17.50 -22.11 -24.22
CA GLY A 116 -17.25 -22.00 -25.66
C GLY A 116 -18.53 -21.99 -26.48
N THR A 117 -18.46 -21.48 -27.71
CA THR A 117 -19.62 -21.45 -28.61
C THR A 117 -19.87 -22.81 -29.25
N GLY A 118 -21.13 -23.18 -29.48
CA GLY A 118 -21.45 -24.36 -30.29
C GLY A 118 -21.08 -24.15 -31.77
N GLY A 119 -20.78 -25.23 -32.47
CA GLY A 119 -20.48 -25.21 -33.91
C GLY A 119 -21.73 -25.08 -34.78
N ALA A 120 -21.57 -24.57 -36.00
CA ALA A 120 -22.65 -24.43 -36.95
C ALA A 120 -23.05 -25.80 -37.54
N GLY A 121 -24.36 -26.04 -37.63
CA GLY A 121 -24.91 -27.24 -38.23
C GLY A 121 -25.90 -26.92 -39.34
N VAL A 122 -25.87 -27.68 -40.43
CA VAL A 122 -26.81 -27.53 -41.56
C VAL A 122 -28.24 -27.90 -41.14
N GLN A 123 -28.37 -28.93 -40.30
CA GLN A 123 -29.67 -29.40 -39.83
C GLN A 123 -30.01 -28.87 -38.44
N VAL A 124 -29.05 -28.93 -37.50
CA VAL A 124 -29.19 -28.44 -36.12
C VAL A 124 -27.85 -27.89 -35.66
N GLY A 125 -27.84 -26.67 -35.11
CA GLY A 125 -26.65 -26.06 -34.52
C GLY A 125 -26.19 -26.75 -33.24
N GLY A 126 -24.88 -26.68 -32.97
CA GLY A 126 -24.27 -27.19 -31.76
C GLY A 126 -24.65 -26.40 -30.52
N LYS A 127 -24.64 -27.07 -29.35
CA LYS A 127 -24.92 -26.41 -28.07
C LYS A 127 -23.70 -25.63 -27.59
N GLY A 128 -23.92 -24.52 -26.89
CA GLY A 128 -22.86 -23.80 -26.20
C GLY A 128 -22.30 -24.59 -25.01
N GLY A 129 -21.04 -24.34 -24.68
CA GLY A 129 -20.35 -24.86 -23.52
C GLY A 129 -20.67 -24.10 -22.23
N THR A 130 -20.17 -24.62 -21.10
CA THR A 130 -20.42 -24.06 -19.77
C THR A 130 -19.19 -23.28 -19.26
N GLY A 131 -19.44 -22.21 -18.52
CA GLY A 131 -18.39 -21.45 -17.83
C GLY A 131 -18.31 -21.84 -16.36
N LYS A 132 -17.12 -22.17 -15.85
CA LYS A 132 -16.92 -22.52 -14.43
C LYS A 132 -16.56 -21.31 -13.59
N GLY A 133 -17.14 -21.22 -12.39
CA GLY A 133 -16.80 -20.19 -11.41
C GLY A 133 -15.37 -20.32 -10.87
N PRO A 134 -14.84 -19.28 -10.21
CA PRO A 134 -13.52 -19.31 -9.61
C PRO A 134 -13.43 -20.31 -8.45
N VAL A 135 -12.24 -20.89 -8.25
CA VAL A 135 -11.95 -21.77 -7.11
C VAL A 135 -10.95 -21.07 -6.20
N ILE A 136 -11.34 -20.83 -4.95
CA ILE A 136 -10.51 -20.15 -3.95
C ILE A 136 -10.07 -21.17 -2.89
N ASN A 137 -8.77 -21.41 -2.78
CA ASN A 137 -8.19 -22.28 -1.76
C ASN A 137 -7.48 -21.45 -0.69
N LEU A 138 -7.93 -21.55 0.55
CA LEU A 138 -7.25 -20.97 1.71
C LEU A 138 -6.25 -21.98 2.25
N ARG A 139 -4.95 -21.69 2.15
CA ARG A 139 -3.89 -22.55 2.71
C ARG A 139 -3.95 -22.51 4.23
N ARG A 140 -4.62 -23.47 4.87
CA ARG A 140 -4.67 -23.55 6.34
C ARG A 140 -3.25 -23.61 6.92
N MET A 141 -2.85 -22.62 7.70
CA MET A 141 -1.60 -22.62 8.47
C MET A 141 -1.54 -23.84 9.39
N ARG A 142 -0.85 -24.90 8.95
CA ARG A 142 -0.46 -26.03 9.83
C ARG A 142 0.73 -25.69 10.73
N ALA A 143 1.35 -24.52 10.57
CA ALA A 143 2.62 -24.18 11.23
C ALA A 143 2.48 -23.58 12.65
N LEU A 144 1.34 -22.98 13.02
CA LEU A 144 1.20 -22.32 14.33
C LEU A 144 0.84 -23.27 15.50
N MET A 145 0.47 -24.52 15.21
CA MET A 145 0.13 -25.51 16.24
C MET A 145 1.32 -26.40 16.67
N SER A 146 2.45 -26.38 15.95
CA SER A 146 3.66 -27.10 16.39
C SER A 146 4.53 -26.26 17.33
N LEU A 147 4.54 -24.93 17.19
CA LEU A 147 5.35 -24.05 18.06
C LEU A 147 4.80 -23.94 19.50
N LYS A 148 3.48 -24.00 19.69
CA LYS A 148 2.88 -23.93 21.04
C LYS A 148 3.06 -25.20 21.89
N ARG A 149 3.41 -26.35 21.29
CA ARG A 149 3.70 -27.58 22.05
C ARG A 149 5.14 -27.71 22.52
N GLN A 150 6.07 -26.95 21.93
CA GLN A 150 7.49 -26.98 22.35
C GLN A 150 7.83 -26.00 23.47
N SER A 151 6.97 -25.04 23.80
CA SER A 151 7.24 -24.03 24.83
C SER A 151 6.57 -24.29 26.20
N GLN A 152 6.03 -25.49 26.45
CA GLN A 152 5.29 -25.81 27.69
C GLN A 152 5.88 -26.94 28.54
N VAL A 153 7.16 -27.31 28.34
CA VAL A 153 7.89 -28.30 29.13
C VAL A 153 9.33 -27.76 29.16
N ASP A 154 9.93 -27.21 30.24
CA ASP A 154 9.88 -27.52 31.67
C ASP A 154 10.11 -26.27 32.54
N PRO A 155 9.50 -26.13 33.73
CA PRO A 155 10.11 -25.42 34.85
C PRO A 155 10.97 -26.41 35.66
N ILE A 156 12.30 -26.29 35.54
CA ILE A 156 13.23 -26.95 36.46
C ILE A 156 13.14 -26.22 37.80
N LEU A 157 12.64 -26.93 38.82
CA LEU A 157 12.92 -26.66 40.24
C LEU A 157 14.13 -27.48 40.66
#